data_AF-A0A7T7UUI3-F1
#
_entry.id   AF-A0A7T7UUI3-F1
#
_cell.length_a   1.000
_cell.length_b   1.000
_cell.length_c   1.000
_cell.angle_alpha   90.00
_cell.angle_beta   90.00
_cell.angle_gamma   90.00
#
_symmetry.space_group_name_H-M   'P 1'
#
loop_
_entity.id
_entity.type
_entity.pdbx_description
1 polymer ?
#
loop_
_entity_poly.entity_id
_entity_poly.type
_entity_poly.pdbx_seq_one_letter_code
_entity_poly.pdbx_strand_id
1 'polypeptide(L)'
;MPTHVHGDYKNGLIYLCLLNPGMQINDKEKFDNIKSYYEALSKKVEKGLTKEYGESDYYFYEQMDLEIKDNYRNLDKEMVKEYIYDEKTSILTKELLKIKYYLQENEFDKTWKKLKKKDDLTRNIYYIWHYFKKLLKESTYLNYNNLPDDYKLYGESKDKARGVTTNKVVNIELCPFRSKNANAVKKLSRTDYGKFSAYIIWYRIGKYLNDLEKDNNTEKPIFIFRSYCNKTSPDWKDILVDTLYEINKEEIDSEIIKEYIKVFEREYFYIFNSQNGMISKGNLSYFDKNNEKKK
;
A
#
# COMPACT_ATOMS: atom_id res chain seq x y z
N MET A 1 6.98 -12.06 2.65
CA MET A 1 6.15 -11.94 3.86
C MET A 1 4.90 -11.13 3.55
N PRO A 2 3.77 -11.39 4.23
CA PRO A 2 2.53 -10.64 4.02
C PRO A 2 2.68 -9.19 4.50
N THR A 3 1.96 -8.26 3.87
CA THR A 3 1.90 -6.84 4.24
C THR A 3 0.44 -6.41 4.20
N HIS A 4 -0.09 -5.82 5.26
CA HIS A 4 -1.51 -5.47 5.37
C HIS A 4 -1.73 -3.97 5.50
N VAL A 5 -1.36 -3.36 6.64
CA VAL A 5 -1.62 -1.95 6.94
C VAL A 5 -0.35 -1.28 7.43
N HIS A 6 0.04 -0.16 6.83
CA HIS A 6 1.20 0.62 7.26
C HIS A 6 0.89 2.11 7.27
N GLY A 7 1.24 2.81 8.35
CA GLY A 7 0.92 4.21 8.61
C GLY A 7 -0.26 4.39 9.58
N ASP A 8 -0.43 5.62 10.09
CA ASP A 8 -1.51 5.97 11.02
C ASP A 8 -2.87 5.91 10.31
N TYR A 9 -3.47 4.73 10.26
CA TYR A 9 -4.77 4.51 9.61
C TYR A 9 -5.93 5.21 10.33
N LYS A 10 -5.72 5.71 11.55
CA LYS A 10 -6.75 6.42 12.31
C LYS A 10 -6.81 7.89 11.90
N ASN A 11 -5.66 8.52 11.63
CA ASN A 11 -5.55 9.95 11.33
C ASN A 11 -4.85 10.28 10.01
N GLY A 12 -4.56 9.28 9.19
CA GLY A 12 -3.98 9.43 7.87
C GLY A 12 -4.85 10.28 6.94
N LEU A 13 -4.22 10.84 5.92
CA LEU A 13 -4.84 11.71 4.93
C LEU A 13 -4.98 11.02 3.57
N ILE A 14 -3.94 10.31 3.12
CA ILE A 14 -3.93 9.64 1.83
C ILE A 14 -3.81 8.14 2.07
N TYR A 15 -4.83 7.39 1.65
CA TYR A 15 -4.89 5.94 1.78
C TYR A 15 -4.65 5.31 0.40
N LEU A 16 -3.54 4.61 0.24
CA LEU A 16 -3.25 3.81 -0.94
C LEU A 16 -3.86 2.42 -0.75
N CYS A 17 -5.05 2.23 -1.30
CA CYS A 17 -5.85 1.01 -1.21
C CYS A 17 -5.48 0.07 -2.35
N LEU A 18 -4.72 -0.97 -2.03
CA LEU A 18 -4.13 -1.88 -2.99
C LEU A 18 -4.78 -3.26 -2.94
N LEU A 19 -4.71 -3.94 -4.08
CA LEU A 19 -5.10 -5.34 -4.21
C LEU A 19 -3.84 -6.07 -4.66
N ASN A 20 -3.22 -6.85 -3.78
CA ASN A 20 -1.96 -7.54 -4.08
C ASN A 20 -2.10 -9.04 -4.38
N PRO A 21 -2.77 -9.45 -5.47
CA PRO A 21 -2.60 -10.78 -6.00
C PRO A 21 -1.87 -10.64 -7.34
N GLY A 22 -0.56 -10.38 -7.24
CA GLY A 22 0.30 -10.26 -8.42
C GLY A 22 1.78 -9.96 -8.13
N MET A 23 2.34 -10.52 -7.08
CA MET A 23 3.79 -10.48 -6.78
C MET A 23 4.20 -11.74 -5.99
N GLN A 24 3.88 -12.94 -6.46
CA GLN A 24 4.38 -14.16 -5.79
C GLN A 24 5.28 -15.02 -6.68
N ILE A 25 6.47 -15.22 -6.12
CA ILE A 25 7.18 -16.50 -6.00
C ILE A 25 6.19 -17.68 -6.03
N ASN A 26 6.52 -18.72 -6.81
CA ASN A 26 5.82 -20.01 -6.77
C ASN A 26 6.00 -20.64 -5.38
N ASP A 27 5.08 -20.38 -4.44
CA ASP A 27 5.04 -21.14 -3.20
C ASP A 27 3.85 -22.09 -3.22
N LYS A 28 4.14 -23.38 -3.42
CA LYS A 28 3.13 -24.46 -3.35
C LYS A 28 2.97 -24.98 -1.92
N GLU A 29 3.71 -24.41 -0.98
CA GLU A 29 3.77 -24.87 0.40
C GLU A 29 2.53 -24.44 1.18
N LYS A 30 2.03 -25.36 1.99
CA LYS A 30 1.00 -25.10 2.99
C LYS A 30 1.67 -25.08 4.35
N PHE A 31 1.27 -24.13 5.18
CA PHE A 31 1.81 -23.95 6.51
C PHE A 31 0.67 -24.06 7.52
N ASP A 32 0.90 -24.81 8.60
CA ASP A 32 -0.11 -25.02 9.64
C ASP A 32 -0.34 -23.75 10.46
N ASN A 33 0.67 -22.88 10.54
CA ASN A 33 0.62 -21.61 11.24
C ASN A 33 1.73 -20.65 10.78
N ILE A 34 1.66 -19.41 11.25
CA ILE A 34 2.62 -18.36 10.87
C ILE A 34 4.06 -18.68 11.31
N LYS A 35 4.24 -19.39 12.43
CA LYS A 35 5.57 -19.81 12.91
C LYS A 35 6.21 -20.78 11.93
N SER A 36 5.47 -21.79 11.47
CA SER A 36 5.94 -22.75 10.46
C SER A 36 6.27 -22.08 9.12
N TYR A 37 5.52 -21.03 8.74
CA TYR A 37 5.86 -20.19 7.59
C TYR A 37 7.22 -19.48 7.77
N TYR A 38 7.51 -18.92 8.95
CA TYR A 38 8.79 -18.26 9.22
C TYR A 38 9.97 -19.21 9.34
N GLU A 39 9.79 -20.37 9.94
CA GLU A 39 10.83 -21.40 9.99
C GLU A 39 11.19 -21.88 8.57
N ALA A 40 10.20 -22.07 7.71
CA ALA A 40 10.42 -22.41 6.31
C ALA A 40 11.07 -21.26 5.52
N LEU A 41 10.63 -20.01 5.77
CA LEU A 41 11.24 -18.81 5.20
C LEU A 41 12.73 -18.74 5.54
N SER A 42 13.09 -18.91 6.81
CA SER A 42 14.49 -18.90 7.26
C SER A 42 15.32 -19.94 6.51
N LYS A 43 14.82 -21.17 6.39
CA LYS A 43 15.51 -22.24 5.65
C LYS A 43 15.68 -21.92 4.16
N LYS A 44 14.68 -21.31 3.52
CA LYS A 44 14.78 -20.87 2.10
C LYS A 44 15.82 -19.78 1.93
N VAL A 45 15.91 -18.85 2.88
CA VAL A 45 16.93 -17.79 2.89
C VAL A 45 18.33 -18.38 3.02
N GLU A 46 18.54 -19.31 3.97
CA GLU A 46 19.83 -19.99 4.14
C GLU A 46 20.28 -20.74 2.89
N LYS A 47 19.34 -21.43 2.22
CA LYS A 47 19.62 -22.10 0.94
C LYS A 47 19.93 -21.13 -0.19
N GLY A 48 19.22 -20.00 -0.26
CA GLY A 48 19.47 -18.96 -1.25
C GLY A 48 20.88 -18.35 -1.10
N LEU A 49 21.39 -18.26 0.12
CA LEU A 49 22.75 -17.77 0.42
C LEU A 49 23.85 -18.71 -0.09
N THR A 50 23.66 -20.02 -0.02
CA THR A 50 24.71 -21.01 -0.38
C THR A 50 24.79 -21.31 -1.87
N LYS A 51 23.87 -20.79 -2.70
CA LYS A 51 23.73 -21.10 -4.16
C LYS A 51 23.65 -22.60 -4.50
N GLU A 52 23.51 -23.48 -3.50
CA GLU A 52 23.57 -24.94 -3.64
C GLU A 52 22.23 -25.58 -4.05
N TYR A 53 21.13 -24.84 -4.03
CA TYR A 53 19.81 -25.33 -4.44
C TYR A 53 19.15 -24.39 -5.47
N GLY A 54 18.35 -24.97 -6.36
CA GLY A 54 17.95 -24.45 -7.68
C GLY A 54 17.45 -23.00 -7.80
N GLU A 55 17.39 -22.51 -9.04
CA GLU A 55 17.13 -21.10 -9.42
C GLU A 55 15.96 -20.41 -8.70
N SER A 56 14.95 -21.16 -8.24
CA SER A 56 13.77 -20.62 -7.56
C SER A 56 14.06 -20.05 -6.17
N ASP A 57 14.93 -20.70 -5.38
CA ASP A 57 15.21 -20.27 -4.00
C ASP A 57 16.18 -19.09 -4.00
N TYR A 58 17.13 -19.09 -4.93
CA TYR A 58 17.99 -17.93 -5.18
C TYR A 58 17.19 -16.72 -5.68
N TYR A 59 16.24 -16.92 -6.60
CA TYR A 59 15.36 -15.83 -7.07
C TYR A 59 14.45 -15.31 -5.94
N PHE A 60 13.94 -16.20 -5.08
CA PHE A 60 13.21 -15.83 -3.88
C PHE A 60 14.03 -14.93 -2.97
N TYR A 61 15.24 -15.37 -2.63
CA TYR A 61 16.18 -14.62 -1.82
C TYR A 61 16.47 -13.26 -2.45
N GLU A 62 16.88 -13.19 -3.71
CA GLU A 62 17.20 -11.94 -4.42
C GLU A 62 16.08 -10.89 -4.40
N GLN A 63 14.82 -11.31 -4.43
CA GLN A 63 13.63 -10.43 -4.43
C GLN A 63 13.10 -10.08 -3.04
N MET A 64 13.73 -10.58 -1.97
CA MET A 64 13.31 -10.36 -0.60
C MET A 64 13.74 -8.98 -0.10
N ASP A 65 12.91 -8.39 0.77
CA ASP A 65 13.22 -7.15 1.47
C ASP A 65 14.49 -7.31 2.30
N LEU A 66 15.42 -6.35 2.21
CA LEU A 66 16.69 -6.38 2.96
C LEU A 66 16.47 -6.52 4.47
N GLU A 67 15.46 -5.85 5.04
CA GLU A 67 15.18 -5.93 6.47
C GLU A 67 14.87 -7.37 6.90
N ILE A 68 14.19 -8.13 6.03
CA ILE A 68 13.94 -9.56 6.26
C ILE A 68 15.19 -10.39 5.98
N LYS A 69 16.01 -10.04 4.97
CA LYS A 69 17.27 -10.73 4.66
C LYS A 69 18.30 -10.61 5.78
N ASP A 70 18.33 -9.48 6.46
CA ASP A 70 19.32 -9.22 7.50
C ASP A 70 18.88 -9.84 8.84
N ASN A 71 17.57 -10.03 9.03
CA ASN A 71 17.01 -10.46 10.30
C ASN A 71 16.31 -11.84 10.28
N TYR A 72 16.35 -12.60 9.17
CA TYR A 72 15.58 -13.85 9.02
C TYR A 72 15.80 -14.89 10.14
N ARG A 73 16.98 -14.89 10.79
CA ARG A 73 17.31 -15.78 11.93
C ARG A 73 16.75 -15.32 13.27
N ASN A 74 16.41 -14.04 13.36
CA ASN A 74 15.96 -13.35 14.57
C ASN A 74 14.54 -12.77 14.39
N LEU A 75 13.75 -13.29 13.45
CA LEU A 75 12.36 -12.88 13.25
C LEU A 75 11.54 -13.25 14.49
N ASP A 76 11.41 -12.29 15.40
CA ASP A 76 10.49 -12.42 16.52
C ASP A 76 9.07 -11.99 16.14
N LYS A 77 8.13 -12.22 17.07
CA LYS A 77 6.72 -11.93 16.87
C LYS A 77 6.45 -10.45 16.61
N GLU A 78 7.19 -9.53 17.25
CA GLU A 78 6.97 -8.10 17.09
C GLU A 78 7.54 -7.58 15.76
N MET A 79 8.74 -8.00 15.35
CA MET A 79 9.28 -7.69 14.03
C MET A 79 8.37 -8.17 12.90
N VAL A 80 7.88 -9.40 13.03
CA VAL A 80 6.90 -9.99 12.12
C VAL A 80 5.63 -9.15 12.06
N LYS A 81 5.12 -8.76 13.24
CA LYS A 81 3.91 -7.97 13.35
C LYS A 81 4.11 -6.61 12.70
N GLU A 82 5.21 -5.90 12.96
CA GLU A 82 5.55 -4.62 12.34
C GLU A 82 5.73 -4.70 10.82
N TYR A 83 6.17 -5.84 10.30
CA TYR A 83 6.24 -6.06 8.85
C TYR A 83 4.86 -6.28 8.22
N ILE A 84 3.92 -6.91 8.94
CA ILE A 84 2.55 -7.15 8.45
C ILE A 84 1.68 -5.91 8.67
N TYR A 85 1.83 -5.28 9.83
CA TYR A 85 0.99 -4.24 10.37
C TYR A 85 1.83 -3.25 11.18
N ASP A 86 1.82 -1.99 10.77
CA ASP A 86 2.52 -0.91 11.46
C ASP A 86 1.66 0.36 11.46
N GLU A 87 1.06 0.69 12.60
CA GLU A 87 0.24 1.91 12.71
C GLU A 87 1.05 3.17 13.01
N LYS A 88 2.38 3.05 13.18
CA LYS A 88 3.26 4.18 13.54
C LYS A 88 3.99 4.72 12.33
N THR A 89 4.50 3.84 11.46
CA THR A 89 5.37 4.22 10.35
C THR A 89 4.77 3.77 9.02
N SER A 90 4.60 4.72 8.10
CA SER A 90 4.14 4.39 6.75
C SER A 90 5.25 3.67 5.98
N ILE A 91 4.85 2.82 5.03
CA ILE A 91 5.82 2.13 4.18
C ILE A 91 6.64 3.12 3.34
N LEU A 92 6.04 4.26 3.02
CA LEU A 92 6.71 5.33 2.29
C LEU A 92 7.83 5.97 3.13
N THR A 93 7.61 6.19 4.43
CA THR A 93 8.66 6.63 5.36
C THR A 93 9.79 5.59 5.43
N LYS A 94 9.44 4.30 5.58
CA LYS A 94 10.44 3.20 5.59
C LYS A 94 11.30 3.21 4.32
N GLU A 95 10.68 3.29 3.15
CA GLU A 95 11.41 3.28 1.87
C GLU A 95 12.25 4.54 1.63
N LEU A 96 11.85 5.70 2.15
CA LEU A 96 12.67 6.91 2.08
C LEU A 96 13.91 6.81 2.97
N LEU A 97 13.81 6.21 4.15
CA LEU A 97 14.96 5.93 5.00
C LEU A 97 15.95 4.99 4.29
N LYS A 98 15.45 3.97 3.58
CA LYS A 98 16.29 3.09 2.74
C LYS A 98 17.04 3.87 1.66
N ILE A 99 16.40 4.85 1.02
CA ILE A 99 17.07 5.75 0.07
C ILE A 99 18.15 6.57 0.81
N LYS A 100 17.81 7.18 1.94
CA LYS A 100 18.75 8.00 2.74
C LYS A 100 20.03 7.22 3.08
N TYR A 101 19.90 6.00 3.61
CA TYR A 101 21.05 5.13 3.92
C TYR A 101 21.84 4.74 2.67
N TYR A 102 21.16 4.34 1.59
CA TYR A 102 21.84 3.99 0.34
C TYR A 102 22.69 5.15 -0.20
N LEU A 103 22.19 6.38 -0.12
CA LEU A 103 22.89 7.59 -0.56
C LEU A 103 24.10 7.95 0.32
N GLN A 104 24.22 7.42 1.55
CA GLN A 104 25.39 7.63 2.41
C GLN A 104 26.59 6.80 1.96
N GLU A 105 26.32 5.59 1.46
CA GLU A 105 27.34 4.59 1.17
C GLU A 105 27.70 4.51 -0.32
N ASN A 106 26.96 5.20 -1.20
CA ASN A 106 27.11 5.10 -2.65
C ASN A 106 27.24 6.47 -3.31
N GLU A 107 28.17 6.62 -4.26
CA GLU A 107 28.22 7.78 -5.18
C GLU A 107 27.00 7.76 -6.11
N PHE A 108 25.90 8.37 -5.67
CA PHE A 108 24.66 8.35 -6.43
C PHE A 108 24.62 9.42 -7.52
N ASP A 109 24.28 9.00 -8.74
CA ASP A 109 23.86 9.92 -9.78
C ASP A 109 22.50 10.51 -9.41
N LYS A 110 22.52 11.72 -8.82
CA LYS A 110 21.39 12.52 -8.29
C LYS A 110 20.17 12.60 -9.22
N THR A 111 20.27 12.20 -10.48
CA THR A 111 19.21 12.27 -11.47
C THR A 111 18.25 11.07 -11.50
N TRP A 112 18.49 10.00 -10.71
CA TRP A 112 17.75 8.73 -10.77
C TRP A 112 17.78 8.03 -12.14
N LYS A 113 18.47 8.59 -13.14
CA LYS A 113 18.43 8.14 -14.54
C LYS A 113 19.17 6.83 -14.76
N LYS A 114 20.14 6.51 -13.91
CA LYS A 114 20.93 5.27 -13.99
C LYS A 114 20.29 4.08 -13.30
N LEU A 115 19.32 4.30 -12.41
CA LEU A 115 18.65 3.21 -11.69
C LEU A 115 17.72 2.42 -12.62
N LYS A 116 17.95 1.12 -12.74
CA LYS A 116 17.10 0.15 -13.42
C LYS A 116 16.20 -0.55 -12.41
N LYS A 117 15.06 -1.07 -12.87
CA LYS A 117 14.08 -1.83 -12.05
C LYS A 117 14.68 -3.02 -11.27
N LYS A 118 15.84 -3.53 -11.70
CA LYS A 118 16.51 -4.68 -11.09
C LYS A 118 17.60 -4.30 -10.09
N ASP A 119 17.88 -3.01 -9.92
CA ASP A 119 18.94 -2.56 -9.02
C ASP A 119 18.47 -2.73 -7.57
N ASP A 120 19.41 -3.03 -6.67
CA ASP A 120 19.14 -3.32 -5.25
C ASP A 120 18.28 -2.27 -4.58
N LEU A 121 18.61 -0.98 -4.77
CA LEU A 121 17.79 0.10 -4.24
C LEU A 121 16.35 0.00 -4.74
N THR A 122 16.14 -0.07 -6.06
CA THR A 122 14.79 -0.08 -6.67
C THR A 122 13.93 -1.26 -6.24
N ARG A 123 14.54 -2.41 -5.97
CA ARG A 123 13.85 -3.59 -5.43
C ARG A 123 13.35 -3.37 -3.99
N ASN A 124 14.06 -2.55 -3.23
CA ASN A 124 13.79 -2.25 -1.82
C ASN A 124 12.93 -1.00 -1.58
N ILE A 125 12.58 -0.27 -2.65
CA ILE A 125 11.72 0.93 -2.60
C ILE A 125 10.50 0.75 -3.50
N TYR A 126 9.84 -0.41 -3.40
CA TYR A 126 8.75 -0.81 -4.28
C TYR A 126 7.64 0.24 -4.39
N TYR A 127 7.13 0.75 -3.26
CA TYR A 127 5.99 1.66 -3.26
C TYR A 127 6.36 3.02 -3.85
N ILE A 128 7.53 3.54 -3.49
CA ILE A 128 8.11 4.73 -4.11
C ILE A 128 8.24 4.50 -5.61
N TRP A 129 8.93 3.44 -6.01
CA TRP A 129 9.25 3.20 -7.41
C TRP A 129 8.01 3.05 -8.29
N HIS A 130 7.00 2.34 -7.80
CA HIS A 130 5.79 2.01 -8.55
C HIS A 130 4.66 3.03 -8.43
N TYR A 131 4.53 3.74 -7.31
CA TYR A 131 3.39 4.63 -7.08
C TYR A 131 3.79 6.10 -6.91
N PHE A 132 4.82 6.40 -6.11
CA PHE A 132 5.13 7.79 -5.69
C PHE A 132 6.28 8.46 -6.45
N LYS A 133 7.03 7.74 -7.28
CA LYS A 133 8.26 8.25 -7.92
C LYS A 133 8.05 9.50 -8.76
N LYS A 134 6.87 9.70 -9.36
CA LYS A 134 6.58 10.94 -10.11
C LYS A 134 6.44 12.15 -9.17
N LEU A 135 5.75 11.97 -8.04
CA LEU A 135 5.64 12.99 -6.99
C LEU A 135 7.02 13.36 -6.42
N LEU A 136 7.92 12.39 -6.29
CA LEU A 136 9.31 12.65 -5.88
C LEU A 136 10.13 13.39 -6.94
N LYS A 137 9.89 13.17 -8.25
CA LYS A 137 10.60 13.89 -9.32
C LYS A 137 10.17 15.35 -9.47
N GLU A 138 8.88 15.61 -9.24
CA GLU A 138 8.32 16.97 -9.29
C GLU A 138 8.70 17.76 -8.02
N SER A 139 9.01 17.07 -6.91
CA SER A 139 9.76 17.65 -5.81
C SER A 139 11.21 17.88 -6.24
N THR A 140 11.65 19.14 -6.31
CA THR A 140 12.93 19.51 -6.94
C THR A 140 14.19 19.02 -6.20
N TYR A 141 14.11 18.30 -5.08
CA TYR A 141 15.29 17.98 -4.26
C TYR A 141 15.16 16.67 -3.47
N LEU A 142 15.72 15.59 -4.02
CA LEU A 142 16.39 14.57 -3.20
C LEU A 142 17.86 14.96 -3.09
N ASN A 143 18.12 16.06 -2.38
CA ASN A 143 19.47 16.41 -1.97
C ASN A 143 19.69 15.85 -0.58
N TYR A 144 20.82 15.16 -0.38
CA TYR A 144 21.23 14.51 0.86
C TYR A 144 21.04 15.39 2.11
N ASN A 145 21.17 16.71 1.96
CA ASN A 145 21.07 17.68 3.05
C ASN A 145 19.62 18.06 3.46
N ASN A 146 18.58 17.62 2.71
CA ASN A 146 17.18 18.03 2.89
C ASN A 146 16.19 16.84 2.96
N LEU A 147 16.63 15.67 3.43
CA LEU A 147 15.71 14.59 3.84
C LEU A 147 15.49 14.70 5.36
N PRO A 148 14.63 15.62 5.85
CA PRO A 148 14.21 15.57 7.25
C PRO A 148 13.51 14.23 7.49
N ASP A 149 13.51 13.79 8.73
CA ASP A 149 12.81 12.57 9.17
C ASP A 149 11.29 12.66 8.86
N ASP A 150 10.80 13.89 8.60
CA ASP A 150 9.46 14.24 8.13
C ASP A 150 9.42 14.58 6.63
N TYR A 151 9.81 13.65 5.75
CA TYR A 151 9.79 13.94 4.32
C TYR A 151 8.37 14.35 3.87
N LYS A 152 8.26 15.52 3.23
CA LYS A 152 7.01 16.06 2.70
C LYS A 152 6.87 15.62 1.24
N LEU A 153 5.75 15.01 0.90
CA LEU A 153 5.37 14.80 -0.50
C LEU A 153 4.98 16.16 -1.10
N TYR A 154 5.69 16.58 -2.16
CA TYR A 154 5.39 17.83 -2.85
C TYR A 154 4.49 17.57 -4.06
N GLY A 155 3.38 18.30 -4.15
CA GLY A 155 2.57 18.42 -5.37
C GLY A 155 3.12 19.48 -6.34
N GLU A 156 2.36 19.80 -7.39
CA GLU A 156 2.76 20.57 -8.60
C GLU A 156 3.42 21.96 -8.38
N SER A 157 3.52 22.50 -7.15
CA SER A 157 4.43 23.64 -6.85
C SER A 157 4.76 23.78 -5.36
N LYS A 158 5.94 24.37 -5.08
CA LYS A 158 6.47 24.66 -3.72
C LYS A 158 5.54 25.57 -2.90
N ASP A 159 4.80 26.45 -3.57
CA ASP A 159 3.95 27.47 -2.94
C ASP A 159 2.53 26.97 -2.64
N LYS A 160 2.13 25.82 -3.18
CA LYS A 160 0.83 25.16 -2.91
C LYS A 160 0.95 23.88 -2.08
N ALA A 161 2.17 23.47 -1.74
CA ALA A 161 2.44 22.28 -0.96
C ALA A 161 2.19 22.52 0.54
N ARG A 162 0.94 22.42 0.99
CA ARG A 162 0.68 22.06 2.38
C ARG A 162 1.20 20.63 2.57
N GLY A 163 2.32 20.51 3.28
CA GLY A 163 3.15 19.32 3.32
C GLY A 163 2.42 18.09 3.86
N VAL A 164 2.00 17.20 2.97
CA VAL A 164 1.63 15.84 3.36
C VAL A 164 2.94 15.12 3.69
N THR A 165 3.25 15.03 4.97
CA THR A 165 4.36 14.24 5.47
C THR A 165 4.08 12.77 5.21
N THR A 166 5.11 11.98 4.92
CA THR A 166 4.93 10.56 4.56
C THR A 166 4.22 9.74 5.63
N ASN A 167 4.24 10.17 6.90
CA ASN A 167 3.45 9.60 8.00
C ASN A 167 1.91 9.77 7.86
N LYS A 168 1.43 10.69 7.00
CA LYS A 168 0.01 10.87 6.65
C LYS A 168 -0.43 9.98 5.49
N VAL A 169 0.49 9.24 4.89
CA VAL A 169 0.19 8.21 3.88
C VAL A 169 -0.02 6.88 4.60
N VAL A 170 -1.09 6.19 4.24
CA VAL A 170 -1.43 4.88 4.77
C VAL A 170 -1.52 3.90 3.61
N ASN A 171 -0.88 2.75 3.74
CA ASN A 171 -1.00 1.67 2.78
C ASN A 171 -1.96 0.63 3.35
N ILE A 172 -2.97 0.25 2.56
CA ILE A 172 -3.93 -0.79 2.93
C ILE A 172 -3.99 -1.81 1.81
N GLU A 173 -3.67 -3.06 2.12
CA GLU A 173 -3.79 -4.17 1.19
C GLU A 173 -5.10 -4.93 1.45
N LEU A 174 -5.90 -5.17 0.41
CA LEU A 174 -7.13 -5.96 0.55
C LEU A 174 -6.85 -7.44 0.85
N CYS A 175 -5.68 -7.92 0.42
CA CYS A 175 -5.19 -9.26 0.70
C CYS A 175 -3.71 -9.14 1.07
N PRO A 176 -3.33 -9.48 2.31
CA PRO A 176 -1.95 -9.26 2.74
C PRO A 176 -0.98 -10.29 2.15
N PHE A 177 -1.51 -11.41 1.64
CA PHE A 177 -0.73 -12.46 0.99
C PHE A 177 -0.59 -12.19 -0.50
N ARG A 178 0.66 -12.28 -0.98
CA ARG A 178 0.96 -12.24 -2.41
C ARG A 178 0.53 -13.56 -3.04
N SER A 179 0.00 -13.54 -4.26
CA SER A 179 -0.30 -14.73 -5.08
C SER A 179 0.13 -14.51 -6.53
N LYS A 180 0.52 -15.59 -7.24
CA LYS A 180 0.76 -15.56 -8.70
C LYS A 180 -0.54 -15.37 -9.48
N ASN A 181 -1.66 -15.83 -8.94
CA ASN A 181 -2.96 -15.72 -9.56
C ASN A 181 -3.82 -14.71 -8.80
N ALA A 182 -4.16 -13.61 -9.49
CA ALA A 182 -5.05 -12.57 -9.01
C ALA A 182 -6.37 -13.11 -8.45
N ASN A 183 -6.84 -14.22 -9.04
CA ASN A 183 -8.14 -14.83 -8.80
C ASN A 183 -8.05 -16.00 -7.80
N ALA A 184 -6.88 -16.25 -7.19
CA ALA A 184 -6.70 -17.34 -6.24
C ALA A 184 -7.57 -17.16 -4.99
N VAL A 185 -7.79 -15.92 -4.55
CA VAL A 185 -8.65 -15.62 -3.41
C VAL A 185 -10.03 -15.24 -3.93
N LYS A 186 -10.91 -16.24 -4.05
CA LYS A 186 -12.33 -16.01 -4.30
C LYS A 186 -12.96 -15.49 -3.01
N LYS A 187 -13.78 -14.43 -3.11
CA LYS A 187 -14.57 -13.84 -1.99
C LYS A 187 -13.73 -13.20 -0.86
N LEU A 188 -12.84 -12.26 -1.22
CA LEU A 188 -12.12 -11.43 -0.24
C LEU A 188 -13.06 -10.72 0.75
N SER A 189 -14.30 -10.39 0.34
CA SER A 189 -15.32 -9.79 1.21
C SER A 189 -15.74 -10.67 2.40
N ARG A 190 -15.41 -11.97 2.39
CA ARG A 190 -15.71 -12.91 3.47
C ARG A 190 -14.54 -13.20 4.40
N THR A 191 -13.46 -12.44 4.28
CA THR A 191 -12.23 -12.67 5.05
C THR A 191 -12.05 -11.58 6.09
N ASP A 192 -11.56 -11.93 7.28
CA ASP A 192 -11.36 -10.96 8.36
C ASP A 192 -10.40 -9.84 7.96
N TYR A 193 -9.35 -10.16 7.19
CA TYR A 193 -8.40 -9.15 6.71
C TYR A 193 -9.03 -8.21 5.67
N GLY A 194 -9.88 -8.72 4.78
CA GLY A 194 -10.63 -7.88 3.85
C GLY A 194 -11.59 -6.95 4.58
N LYS A 195 -12.38 -7.50 5.52
CA LYS A 195 -13.31 -6.73 6.33
C LYS A 195 -12.60 -5.64 7.12
N PHE A 196 -11.47 -5.97 7.75
CA PHE A 196 -10.65 -5.00 8.46
C PHE A 196 -10.19 -3.84 7.56
N SER A 197 -9.70 -4.15 6.34
CA SER A 197 -9.32 -3.12 5.36
C SER A 197 -10.48 -2.18 5.00
N ALA A 198 -11.69 -2.70 4.80
CA ALA A 198 -12.87 -1.89 4.51
C ALA A 198 -13.35 -1.08 5.73
N TYR A 199 -13.30 -1.67 6.93
CA TYR A 199 -13.66 -0.97 8.17
C TYR A 199 -12.74 0.22 8.47
N ILE A 200 -11.46 0.15 8.11
CA ILE A 200 -10.56 1.32 8.19
C ILE A 200 -11.10 2.49 7.35
N ILE A 201 -11.56 2.22 6.13
CA ILE A 201 -12.11 3.24 5.22
C ILE A 201 -13.37 3.85 5.83
N TRP A 202 -14.30 3.01 6.30
CA TRP A 202 -15.54 3.47 6.94
C TRP A 202 -15.31 4.25 8.21
N TYR A 203 -14.44 3.74 9.09
CA TYR A 203 -14.02 4.44 10.29
C TYR A 203 -13.47 5.83 9.95
N ARG A 204 -12.56 5.93 8.99
CA ARG A 204 -11.91 7.20 8.67
C ARG A 204 -12.85 8.22 8.04
N ILE A 205 -13.78 7.78 7.18
CA ILE A 205 -14.84 8.63 6.61
C ILE A 205 -15.78 9.09 7.72
N GLY A 206 -16.28 8.18 8.57
CA GLY A 206 -17.16 8.52 9.68
C GLY A 206 -16.49 9.48 10.68
N LYS A 207 -15.22 9.24 11.01
CA LYS A 207 -14.41 10.14 11.84
C LYS A 207 -14.31 11.53 11.22
N TYR A 208 -14.00 11.62 9.92
CA TYR A 208 -13.94 12.91 9.21
C TYR A 208 -15.25 13.67 9.32
N LEU A 209 -16.39 13.02 9.07
CA LEU A 209 -17.70 13.66 9.13
C LEU A 209 -18.00 14.18 10.54
N ASN A 210 -17.72 13.38 11.57
CA ASN A 210 -17.90 13.79 12.97
C ASN A 210 -16.96 14.93 13.40
N ASP A 211 -15.75 14.97 12.88
CA ASP A 211 -14.78 16.03 13.16
C ASP A 211 -15.15 17.32 12.40
N LEU A 212 -15.68 17.21 11.18
CA LEU A 212 -16.11 18.35 10.36
C LEU A 212 -17.22 19.16 11.02
N GLU A 213 -18.14 18.49 11.72
CA GLU A 213 -19.17 19.17 12.53
C GLU A 213 -18.58 20.06 13.64
N LYS A 214 -17.36 19.76 14.10
CA LYS A 214 -16.67 20.48 15.18
C LYS A 214 -15.69 21.51 14.64
N ASP A 215 -15.03 21.22 13.52
CA ASP A 215 -14.06 22.10 12.87
C ASP A 215 -14.16 22.01 11.34
N ASN A 216 -14.59 23.10 10.71
CA ASN A 216 -14.68 23.24 9.26
C ASN A 216 -13.33 23.17 8.54
N ASN A 217 -12.20 23.23 9.26
CA ASN A 217 -10.86 23.06 8.71
C ASN A 217 -10.34 21.61 8.74
N THR A 218 -11.16 20.66 9.19
CA THR A 218 -10.79 19.23 9.24
C THR A 218 -10.32 18.74 7.87
N GLU A 219 -9.16 18.07 7.85
CA GLU A 219 -8.60 17.53 6.60
C GLU A 219 -9.39 16.31 6.10
N LYS A 220 -9.90 16.41 4.87
CA LYS A 220 -10.66 15.36 4.19
C LYS A 220 -9.76 14.18 3.79
N PRO A 221 -10.06 12.94 4.23
CA PRO A 221 -9.30 11.77 3.80
C PRO A 221 -9.54 11.47 2.32
N ILE A 222 -8.52 10.94 1.66
CA ILE A 222 -8.56 10.54 0.25
C ILE A 222 -8.17 9.07 0.15
N PHE A 223 -8.93 8.29 -0.60
CA PHE A 223 -8.65 6.87 -0.84
C PHE A 223 -8.33 6.65 -2.31
N ILE A 224 -7.14 6.13 -2.59
CA ILE A 224 -6.64 5.85 -3.94
C ILE A 224 -6.65 4.35 -4.15
N PHE A 225 -7.59 3.87 -4.95
CA PHE A 225 -7.81 2.46 -5.20
C PHE A 225 -7.07 1.96 -6.44
N ARG A 226 -6.33 0.86 -6.26
CA ARG A 226 -5.91 -0.03 -7.33
C ARG A 226 -6.91 -1.17 -7.43
N SER A 227 -7.42 -1.42 -8.64
CA SER A 227 -8.41 -2.47 -8.92
C SER A 227 -9.73 -2.26 -8.17
N TYR A 228 -10.29 -1.04 -8.25
CA TYR A 228 -11.55 -0.67 -7.57
C TYR A 228 -12.78 -1.43 -8.08
N CYS A 229 -12.90 -1.55 -9.41
CA CYS A 229 -13.91 -2.38 -10.08
C CYS A 229 -13.19 -3.37 -11.00
N ASN A 230 -13.16 -4.66 -10.67
CA ASN A 230 -12.53 -5.68 -11.50
C ASN A 230 -13.54 -6.78 -11.85
N LYS A 231 -13.65 -7.08 -13.15
CA LYS A 231 -14.58 -8.10 -13.65
C LYS A 231 -14.16 -9.54 -13.30
N THR A 232 -12.90 -9.76 -12.91
CA THR A 232 -12.31 -11.11 -12.78
C THR A 232 -11.82 -11.46 -11.37
N SER A 233 -11.71 -10.50 -10.46
CA SER A 233 -11.32 -10.71 -9.05
C SER A 233 -12.25 -9.91 -8.14
N PRO A 234 -12.49 -10.32 -6.88
CA PRO A 234 -13.25 -9.50 -5.93
C PRO A 234 -12.63 -8.11 -5.86
N ASP A 235 -13.46 -7.09 -6.00
CA ASP A 235 -13.02 -5.72 -6.13
C ASP A 235 -13.31 -4.92 -4.85
N TRP A 236 -12.62 -3.80 -4.68
CA TRP A 236 -12.80 -2.96 -3.48
C TRP A 236 -14.24 -2.49 -3.34
N LYS A 237 -14.96 -2.31 -4.45
CA LYS A 237 -16.35 -1.87 -4.44
C LYS A 237 -17.27 -2.90 -3.75
N ASP A 238 -17.16 -4.17 -4.12
CA ASP A 238 -17.99 -5.24 -3.55
C ASP A 238 -17.81 -5.33 -2.03
N ILE A 239 -16.56 -5.32 -1.55
CA ILE A 239 -16.31 -5.41 -0.11
C ILE A 239 -16.78 -4.17 0.65
N LEU A 240 -16.68 -2.99 0.04
CA LEU A 240 -17.19 -1.76 0.61
C LEU A 240 -18.71 -1.84 0.76
N VAL A 241 -19.44 -2.27 -0.29
CA VAL A 241 -20.89 -2.50 -0.23
C VAL A 241 -21.24 -3.50 0.88
N ASP A 242 -20.63 -4.69 0.86
CA ASP A 242 -20.92 -5.78 1.80
C ASP A 242 -20.71 -5.34 3.25
N THR A 243 -19.57 -4.68 3.54
CA THR A 243 -19.23 -4.27 4.90
C THR A 243 -20.05 -3.10 5.39
N LEU A 244 -20.46 -2.19 4.50
CA LEU A 244 -21.35 -1.09 4.89
C LEU A 244 -22.76 -1.61 5.20
N TYR A 245 -23.25 -2.59 4.43
CA TYR A 245 -24.50 -3.29 4.72
C TYR A 245 -24.44 -4.00 6.08
N GLU A 246 -23.34 -4.71 6.37
CA GLU A 246 -23.09 -5.39 7.65
C GLU A 246 -23.04 -4.41 8.85
N ILE A 247 -22.34 -3.27 8.71
CA ILE A 247 -22.26 -2.24 9.78
C ILE A 247 -23.66 -1.72 10.16
N ASN A 248 -24.57 -1.64 9.19
CA ASN A 248 -25.94 -1.20 9.40
C ASN A 248 -26.88 -2.35 9.80
N LYS A 249 -26.33 -3.49 10.26
CA LYS A 249 -27.09 -4.68 10.69
C LYS A 249 -28.10 -5.17 9.65
N GLU A 250 -27.82 -4.92 8.36
CA GLU A 250 -28.74 -5.28 7.28
C GLU A 250 -30.11 -4.58 7.35
N GLU A 251 -30.24 -3.50 8.14
CA GLU A 251 -31.49 -2.75 8.31
C GLU A 251 -31.74 -1.77 7.15
N ILE A 252 -30.69 -1.37 6.43
CA ILE A 252 -30.77 -0.48 5.27
C ILE A 252 -30.76 -1.31 3.99
N ASP A 253 -31.73 -1.07 3.11
CA ASP A 253 -31.82 -1.76 1.82
C ASP A 253 -30.52 -1.66 0.98
N SER A 254 -30.18 -2.76 0.31
CA SER A 254 -28.93 -2.87 -0.45
C SER A 254 -28.84 -1.89 -1.63
N GLU A 255 -29.95 -1.47 -2.24
CA GLU A 255 -29.94 -0.44 -3.29
C GLU A 255 -29.65 0.94 -2.70
N ILE A 256 -30.18 1.24 -1.50
CA ILE A 256 -29.83 2.47 -0.78
C ILE A 256 -28.33 2.49 -0.44
N ILE A 257 -27.77 1.37 0.02
CA ILE A 257 -26.32 1.25 0.25
C ILE A 257 -25.53 1.55 -1.03
N LYS A 258 -25.95 1.02 -2.19
CA LYS A 258 -25.28 1.31 -3.48
C LYS A 258 -25.33 2.79 -3.84
N GLU A 259 -26.40 3.51 -3.52
CA GLU A 259 -26.48 4.96 -3.72
C GLU A 259 -25.50 5.71 -2.80
N TYR A 260 -25.35 5.30 -1.53
CA TYR A 260 -24.33 5.87 -0.64
C TYR A 260 -22.91 5.61 -1.15
N ILE A 261 -22.63 4.42 -1.70
CA ILE A 261 -21.34 4.13 -2.32
C ILE A 261 -21.01 5.13 -3.43
N LYS A 262 -21.99 5.51 -4.27
CA LYS A 262 -21.78 6.54 -5.30
C LYS A 262 -21.43 7.90 -4.68
N VAL A 263 -22.02 8.25 -3.53
CA VAL A 263 -21.64 9.47 -2.80
C VAL A 263 -20.18 9.39 -2.38
N PHE A 264 -19.75 8.29 -1.76
CA PHE A 264 -18.37 8.13 -1.33
C PHE A 264 -17.37 8.11 -2.50
N GLU A 265 -17.76 7.48 -3.61
CA GLU A 265 -17.00 7.46 -4.87
C GLU A 265 -16.68 8.86 -5.39
N ARG A 266 -17.64 9.79 -5.33
CA ARG A 266 -17.44 11.18 -5.77
C ARG A 266 -16.62 11.99 -4.78
N GLU A 267 -16.87 11.77 -3.50
CA GLU A 267 -16.38 12.66 -2.44
C GLU A 267 -14.98 12.31 -1.94
N TYR A 268 -14.61 11.04 -1.95
CA TYR A 268 -13.40 10.55 -1.28
C TYR A 268 -12.47 9.71 -2.16
N PHE A 269 -12.95 9.17 -3.29
CA PHE A 269 -12.24 8.10 -4.00
C PHE A 269 -11.55 8.58 -5.28
N TYR A 270 -10.32 8.10 -5.46
CA TYR A 270 -9.59 8.13 -6.72
C TYR A 270 -9.25 6.72 -7.15
N ILE A 271 -9.25 6.46 -8.46
CA ILE A 271 -9.10 5.12 -9.01
C ILE A 271 -8.00 5.14 -10.06
N PHE A 272 -7.07 4.19 -9.98
CA PHE A 272 -6.09 3.98 -11.05
C PHE A 272 -6.77 3.52 -12.35
N ASN A 273 -6.45 4.21 -13.45
CA ASN A 273 -6.90 3.83 -14.78
C ASN A 273 -6.21 2.58 -15.33
N SER A 274 -5.04 2.24 -14.80
CA SER A 274 -4.29 1.04 -15.20
C SER A 274 -3.62 0.38 -14.00
N GLN A 275 -3.41 -0.93 -14.08
CA GLN A 275 -2.74 -1.69 -13.03
C GLN A 275 -1.25 -1.31 -12.84
N ASN A 276 -0.64 -0.63 -13.81
CA ASN A 276 0.75 -0.14 -13.78
C ASN A 276 0.83 1.37 -13.53
N GLY A 277 -0.28 1.99 -13.12
CA GLY A 277 -0.36 3.43 -12.95
C GLY A 277 0.44 3.93 -11.75
N MET A 278 1.26 4.96 -11.98
CA MET A 278 1.85 5.79 -10.92
C MET A 278 0.88 6.90 -10.53
N ILE A 279 0.91 7.36 -9.28
CA ILE A 279 0.07 8.47 -8.81
C ILE A 279 0.42 9.72 -9.62
N SER A 280 -0.51 10.13 -10.48
CA SER A 280 -0.35 11.25 -11.40
C SER A 280 -1.67 11.60 -12.06
N LYS A 281 -1.81 12.85 -12.51
CA LYS A 281 -3.01 13.37 -13.19
C LYS A 281 -3.47 12.53 -14.40
N GLY A 282 -2.54 11.92 -15.14
CA GLY A 282 -2.90 11.09 -16.30
C GLY A 282 -3.37 9.66 -15.96
N ASN A 283 -3.08 9.19 -14.75
CA ASN A 283 -3.29 7.79 -14.35
C ASN A 283 -4.38 7.61 -13.31
N LEU A 284 -4.81 8.68 -12.65
CA LEU A 284 -5.94 8.65 -11.73
C LEU A 284 -7.23 9.05 -12.44
N SER A 285 -8.33 8.68 -11.83
CA SER A 285 -9.67 9.03 -12.23
C SER A 285 -10.53 9.20 -10.99
N TYR A 286 -11.60 9.97 -11.12
CA TYR A 286 -12.58 10.20 -10.06
C TYR A 286 -13.98 10.24 -10.69
N PHE A 287 -15.02 10.11 -9.87
CA PHE A 287 -16.39 10.30 -10.32
C PHE A 287 -16.82 11.74 -10.08
N ASP A 288 -17.36 12.40 -11.11
CA ASP A 288 -17.91 13.74 -10.96
C ASP A 288 -19.34 13.73 -10.39
N LYS A 289 -19.94 14.91 -10.23
CA LYS A 289 -21.30 15.09 -9.72
C LYS A 289 -22.39 14.33 -10.49
N ASN A 290 -22.13 13.95 -11.74
CA ASN A 290 -23.06 13.19 -12.59
C ASN A 290 -22.76 11.68 -12.55
N ASN A 291 -21.87 11.23 -11.66
CA ASN A 291 -21.33 9.87 -11.61
C ASN A 291 -20.57 9.46 -12.89
N GLU A 292 -20.05 10.43 -13.64
CA GLU A 292 -19.21 10.16 -14.79
C GLU A 292 -17.75 10.07 -14.36
N LYS A 293 -17.05 9.03 -14.85
CA LYS A 293 -15.63 8.85 -14.58
C LYS A 293 -14.81 9.86 -15.37
N LYS A 294 -14.07 10.75 -14.68
CA LYS A 294 -13.16 11.76 -15.24
C LYS A 294 -11.69 11.43 -14.92
N LYS A 295 -10.76 12.08 -15.61
CA LYS A 295 -9.30 11.98 -15.36
C LYS A 295 -8.82 13.18 -14.56
#